data_AF-A0A8T2VTP5-F1
#
_entry.id   AF-A0A8T2VTP5-F1
#
_cell.length_a   1.000
_cell.length_b   1.000
_cell.length_c   1.000
_cell.angle_alpha   90.00
_cell.angle_beta   90.00
_cell.angle_gamma   90.00
#
_symmetry.space_group_name_H-M   'P 1'
#
loop_
_entity.id
_entity.type
_entity.pdbx_description
1 polymer ?
#
loop_
_entity_poly.entity_id
_entity_poly.type
_entity_poly.pdbx_seq_one_letter_code
_entity_poly.pdbx_strand_id
1 'polypeptide(L)'
;MESQYQCKHLSLLDSTLVEIYITACVNEWSKLPMLAKRFYAAGGTIEQLRGCLRHLIVLAGYGPCLAAFLTLQKAKLLPENTPGKIGGPPGDAFELVYTTVTDAVRRKCHSADPVLGEWIRLHLYGDIYSTPGLDLKRKQILMSARLAQASMGEQLFGHAFAGLRFGVTLGELEEAVEIAFKISPVKGAVLEKAHAEAVKILGMSAAKFEKEFHGVPEPLPEPTIPDMSCLRIPELYLVGQEDNTTQQSKGEEKNSTDEARVIPIAAAAAGGEAKIENQKAAAPVFFENEQGKQRNGADDIDDGISFAWEELDSRNCFKAK
;
A
#
# COMPACT_ATOMS: atom_id res chain seq x y z
N MET A 1 -16.47 -25.35 -4.37
CA MET A 1 -15.65 -24.76 -5.45
C MET A 1 -14.23 -24.69 -4.91
N GLU A 2 -13.33 -25.48 -5.48
CA GLU A 2 -11.92 -25.52 -5.10
C GLU A 2 -11.21 -24.23 -5.50
N SER A 3 -10.11 -23.92 -4.82
CA SER A 3 -9.20 -22.86 -5.25
C SER A 3 -8.73 -23.13 -6.68
N GLN A 4 -8.65 -22.11 -7.54
CA GLN A 4 -8.02 -22.26 -8.86
C GLN A 4 -6.55 -22.71 -8.72
N TYR A 5 -5.94 -22.43 -7.57
CA TYR A 5 -4.57 -22.80 -7.23
C TYR A 5 -4.59 -23.81 -6.09
N GLN A 6 -4.18 -25.05 -6.38
CA GLN A 6 -4.06 -26.10 -5.37
C GLN A 6 -2.81 -25.84 -4.51
N CYS A 7 -2.99 -25.06 -3.44
CA CYS A 7 -1.98 -24.78 -2.42
C CYS A 7 -1.83 -25.98 -1.48
N LYS A 8 -0.58 -26.32 -1.15
CA LYS A 8 -0.21 -27.33 -0.16
C LYS A 8 0.04 -26.71 1.22
N HIS A 9 0.50 -25.45 1.26
CA HIS A 9 0.93 -24.78 2.48
C HIS A 9 -0.03 -23.67 2.92
N LEU A 10 -0.47 -22.80 2.00
CA LEU A 10 -1.47 -21.78 2.29
C LEU A 10 -2.85 -22.41 2.52
N SER A 11 -3.54 -21.91 3.55
CA SER A 11 -4.95 -22.22 3.75
C SER A 11 -5.80 -21.69 2.59
N LEU A 12 -6.99 -22.27 2.38
CA LEU A 12 -7.93 -21.78 1.36
C LEU A 12 -8.32 -20.30 1.58
N LEU A 13 -8.42 -19.89 2.85
CA LEU A 13 -8.71 -18.51 3.23
C LEU A 13 -7.57 -17.59 2.80
N ASP A 14 -6.34 -17.92 3.15
CA ASP A 14 -5.17 -17.08 2.88
C ASP A 14 -4.80 -17.07 1.39
N SER A 15 -4.91 -18.21 0.68
CA SER A 15 -4.69 -18.27 -0.77
C SER A 15 -5.70 -17.38 -1.51
N THR A 16 -6.97 -17.41 -1.11
CA THR A 16 -8.01 -16.56 -1.71
C THR A 16 -7.79 -15.08 -1.36
N LEU A 17 -7.25 -14.77 -0.17
CA LEU A 17 -6.87 -13.41 0.20
C LEU A 17 -5.74 -12.87 -0.70
N VAL A 18 -4.73 -13.70 -0.98
CA VAL A 18 -3.65 -13.36 -1.94
C VAL A 18 -4.24 -13.14 -3.34
N GLU A 19 -5.14 -14.01 -3.80
CA GLU A 19 -5.82 -13.84 -5.09
C GLU A 19 -6.54 -12.49 -5.17
N ILE A 20 -7.36 -12.14 -4.16
CA ILE A 20 -8.07 -10.86 -4.10
C ILE A 20 -7.08 -9.69 -4.17
N TYR A 21 -6.03 -9.73 -3.34
CA TYR A 21 -5.06 -8.65 -3.23
C TYR A 21 -4.32 -8.43 -4.55
N ILE A 22 -3.77 -9.49 -5.15
CA ILE A 22 -3.01 -9.36 -6.41
C ILE A 22 -3.92 -9.00 -7.57
N THR A 23 -5.10 -9.63 -7.69
CA THR A 23 -6.10 -9.27 -8.72
C THR A 23 -6.47 -7.79 -8.64
N ALA A 24 -6.61 -7.24 -7.42
CA ALA A 24 -6.83 -5.81 -7.24
C ALA A 24 -5.59 -4.97 -7.60
N CYS A 25 -4.37 -5.39 -7.27
CA CYS A 25 -3.14 -4.70 -7.67
C CYS A 25 -2.96 -4.62 -9.20
N VAL A 26 -3.45 -5.60 -9.95
CA VAL A 26 -3.38 -5.63 -11.43
C VAL A 26 -4.64 -5.09 -12.11
N ASN A 27 -5.54 -4.47 -11.35
CA ASN A 27 -6.74 -3.79 -11.84
C ASN A 27 -7.82 -4.69 -12.48
N GLU A 28 -7.88 -5.97 -12.11
CA GLU A 28 -8.87 -6.93 -12.64
C GLU A 28 -10.16 -6.98 -11.80
N TRP A 29 -10.85 -5.84 -11.69
CA TRP A 29 -11.99 -5.62 -10.79
C TRP A 29 -13.14 -6.61 -10.98
N SER A 30 -13.41 -7.01 -12.22
CA SER A 30 -14.51 -7.91 -12.57
C SER A 30 -14.44 -9.28 -11.90
N LYS A 31 -13.23 -9.71 -11.49
CA LYS A 31 -13.01 -10.99 -10.79
C LYS A 31 -13.26 -10.88 -9.28
N LEU A 32 -13.16 -9.69 -8.69
CA LEU A 32 -13.25 -9.49 -7.25
C LEU A 32 -14.55 -10.02 -6.62
N PRO A 33 -15.75 -9.83 -7.20
CA PRO A 33 -16.98 -10.36 -6.60
C PRO A 33 -16.99 -11.89 -6.46
N MET A 34 -16.43 -12.61 -7.43
CA MET A 34 -16.35 -14.06 -7.39
C MET A 34 -15.31 -14.52 -6.35
N LEU A 35 -14.15 -13.86 -6.30
CA LEU A 35 -13.12 -14.15 -5.30
C LEU A 35 -13.59 -13.83 -3.87
N ALA A 36 -14.30 -12.72 -3.66
CA ALA A 36 -14.86 -12.38 -2.35
C ALA A 36 -15.88 -13.43 -1.87
N LYS A 37 -16.73 -13.95 -2.76
CA LYS A 37 -17.64 -15.07 -2.42
C LYS A 37 -16.87 -16.33 -2.02
N ARG A 38 -15.79 -16.66 -2.72
CA ARG A 38 -14.90 -17.78 -2.36
C ARG A 38 -14.25 -17.55 -1.00
N PHE A 39 -13.78 -16.33 -0.73
CA PHE A 39 -13.18 -15.95 0.54
C PHE A 39 -14.14 -16.12 1.72
N TYR A 40 -15.38 -15.64 1.59
CA TYR A 40 -16.41 -15.86 2.60
C TYR A 40 -16.76 -17.35 2.77
N ALA A 41 -16.84 -18.11 1.67
CA ALA A 41 -17.07 -19.56 1.74
C ALA A 41 -15.92 -20.32 2.44
N ALA A 42 -14.70 -19.76 2.42
CA ALA A 42 -13.55 -20.27 3.15
C ALA A 42 -13.50 -19.84 4.63
N GLY A 43 -14.54 -19.15 5.12
CA GLY A 43 -14.63 -18.68 6.51
C GLY A 43 -14.04 -17.29 6.76
N GLY A 44 -13.69 -16.56 5.69
CA GLY A 44 -13.21 -15.18 5.80
C GLY A 44 -14.26 -14.22 6.37
N THR A 45 -13.82 -13.19 7.09
CA THR A 45 -14.73 -12.18 7.67
C THR A 45 -14.74 -10.85 6.89
N ILE A 46 -15.75 -10.02 7.13
CA ILE A 46 -15.85 -8.68 6.51
C ILE A 46 -14.66 -7.81 6.91
N GLU A 47 -14.21 -7.93 8.16
CA GLU A 47 -13.08 -7.19 8.73
C GLU A 47 -11.78 -7.57 8.01
N GLN A 48 -11.56 -8.85 7.75
CA GLN A 48 -10.39 -9.35 7.01
C GLN A 48 -10.39 -8.87 5.57
N LEU A 49 -11.52 -8.99 4.87
CA LEU A 49 -11.64 -8.49 3.50
C LEU A 49 -11.37 -6.99 3.44
N ARG A 50 -11.95 -6.23 4.38
CA ARG A 50 -11.71 -4.78 4.44
C ARG A 50 -10.27 -4.43 4.76
N GLY A 51 -9.65 -5.13 5.71
CA GLY A 51 -8.24 -4.98 6.05
C GLY A 51 -7.35 -5.19 4.82
N CYS A 52 -7.63 -6.25 4.05
CA CYS A 52 -6.95 -6.54 2.79
C CYS A 52 -7.09 -5.41 1.76
N LEU A 53 -8.31 -4.87 1.58
CA LEU A 53 -8.51 -3.78 0.63
C LEU A 53 -7.83 -2.49 1.08
N ARG A 54 -7.89 -2.12 2.36
CA ARG A 54 -7.17 -0.95 2.90
C ARG A 54 -5.65 -1.09 2.71
N HIS A 55 -5.14 -2.31 2.85
CA HIS A 55 -3.72 -2.61 2.67
C HIS A 55 -3.23 -2.37 1.23
N LEU A 56 -4.10 -2.37 0.22
CA LEU A 56 -3.72 -2.05 -1.16
C LEU A 56 -3.06 -0.68 -1.29
N ILE A 57 -3.39 0.28 -0.41
CA ILE A 57 -2.78 1.62 -0.42
C ILE A 57 -1.25 1.54 -0.35
N VAL A 58 -0.70 0.53 0.35
CA VAL A 58 0.74 0.39 0.60
C VAL A 58 1.54 0.20 -0.69
N LEU A 59 1.06 -0.60 -1.65
CA LEU A 59 1.82 -0.97 -2.85
C LEU A 59 1.08 -0.72 -4.18
N ALA A 60 -0.23 -0.51 -4.15
CA ALA A 60 -1.03 -0.19 -5.34
C ALA A 60 -1.55 1.26 -5.32
N GLY A 61 -1.57 1.91 -4.15
CA GLY A 61 -2.03 3.28 -3.99
C GLY A 61 -3.55 3.41 -3.81
N TYR A 62 -4.01 4.65 -3.65
CA TYR A 62 -5.40 4.93 -3.26
C TYR A 62 -6.42 4.59 -4.36
N GLY A 63 -6.07 4.74 -5.63
CA GLY A 63 -6.96 4.50 -6.77
C GLY A 63 -7.44 3.04 -6.84
N PRO A 64 -6.51 2.06 -6.94
CA PRO A 64 -6.84 0.64 -6.88
C PRO A 64 -7.61 0.24 -5.62
N CYS A 65 -7.23 0.79 -4.46
CA CYS A 65 -7.96 0.57 -3.21
C CYS A 65 -9.44 1.01 -3.36
N LEU A 66 -9.70 2.26 -3.77
CA LEU A 66 -11.04 2.80 -3.92
C LEU A 66 -11.87 2.01 -4.95
N ALA A 67 -11.27 1.66 -6.10
CA ALA A 67 -11.94 0.88 -7.14
C ALA A 67 -12.38 -0.51 -6.63
N ALA A 68 -11.52 -1.18 -5.85
CA ALA A 68 -11.85 -2.47 -5.26
C ALA A 68 -13.01 -2.37 -4.23
N PHE A 69 -13.01 -1.34 -3.39
CA PHE A 69 -14.10 -1.06 -2.45
C PHE A 69 -15.44 -0.88 -3.17
N LEU A 70 -15.48 0.05 -4.14
CA LEU A 70 -16.70 0.36 -4.88
C LEU A 70 -17.22 -0.85 -5.65
N THR A 71 -16.32 -1.67 -6.19
CA THR A 71 -16.68 -2.91 -6.90
C THR A 71 -17.39 -3.90 -5.98
N LEU A 72 -16.85 -4.14 -4.79
CA LEU A 72 -17.46 -5.09 -3.84
C LEU A 72 -18.71 -4.54 -3.16
N GLN A 73 -18.79 -3.22 -2.93
CA GLN A 73 -20.00 -2.55 -2.45
C GLN A 73 -21.15 -2.66 -3.47
N LYS A 74 -20.88 -2.37 -4.75
CA LYS A 74 -21.85 -2.55 -5.85
C LYS A 74 -22.35 -4.00 -5.93
N ALA A 75 -21.47 -4.96 -5.66
CA ALA A 75 -21.82 -6.38 -5.62
C ALA A 75 -22.53 -6.82 -4.31
N LYS A 76 -22.73 -5.89 -3.34
CA LYS A 76 -23.30 -6.16 -2.00
C LYS A 76 -22.51 -7.19 -1.20
N LEU A 77 -21.20 -7.24 -1.40
CA LEU A 77 -20.26 -8.15 -0.73
C LEU A 77 -19.38 -7.44 0.30
N LEU A 78 -19.52 -6.13 0.43
CA LEU A 78 -18.82 -5.32 1.43
C LEU A 78 -19.78 -4.20 1.88
N PRO A 79 -20.24 -4.18 3.14
CA PRO A 79 -21.14 -3.12 3.63
C PRO A 79 -20.43 -1.75 3.66
N GLU A 80 -21.19 -0.66 3.76
CA GLU A 80 -20.62 0.70 3.73
C GLU A 80 -19.81 1.04 4.99
N ASN A 81 -20.25 0.63 6.17
CA ASN A 81 -19.62 1.00 7.44
C ASN A 81 -18.86 -0.14 8.13
N THR A 82 -17.57 0.07 8.36
CA THR A 82 -16.80 -0.70 9.34
C THR A 82 -15.77 0.23 9.98
N PRO A 83 -15.63 0.23 11.31
CA PRO A 83 -14.63 1.03 12.01
C PRO A 83 -13.23 0.86 11.41
N GLY A 84 -12.44 1.92 11.48
CA GLY A 84 -11.08 1.95 10.98
C GLY A 84 -10.36 3.19 11.46
N LYS A 85 -9.03 3.14 11.49
CA LYS A 85 -8.22 4.29 11.86
C LYS A 85 -8.17 5.28 10.70
N ILE A 86 -8.50 6.54 10.98
CA ILE A 86 -8.48 7.64 10.01
C ILE A 86 -7.58 8.80 10.50
N GLY A 87 -7.12 8.73 11.77
CA GLY A 87 -6.19 9.67 12.41
C GLY A 87 -5.84 9.23 13.83
N GLY A 88 -5.15 10.09 14.60
CA GLY A 88 -4.66 9.80 15.95
C GLY A 88 -3.17 9.46 16.00
N PRO A 89 -2.60 9.13 17.19
CA PRO A 89 -1.20 8.70 17.30
C PRO A 89 -0.91 7.49 16.39
N PRO A 90 0.29 7.35 15.81
CA PRO A 90 0.66 6.17 15.02
C PRO A 90 0.64 4.90 15.88
N GLY A 91 0.28 3.76 15.29
CA GLY A 91 0.56 2.45 15.88
C GLY A 91 2.05 2.09 15.75
N ASP A 92 2.43 0.94 16.30
CA ASP A 92 3.82 0.47 16.47
C ASP A 92 4.24 -0.59 15.42
N ALA A 93 3.48 -0.75 14.33
CA ALA A 93 3.77 -1.77 13.33
C ALA A 93 5.15 -1.61 12.67
N PHE A 94 5.71 -0.40 12.63
CA PHE A 94 7.06 -0.18 12.08
C PHE A 94 8.11 -0.86 12.97
N GLU A 95 8.03 -0.61 14.27
CA GLU A 95 8.91 -1.15 15.30
C GLU A 95 8.77 -2.67 15.41
N LEU A 96 7.55 -3.21 15.27
CA LEU A 96 7.31 -4.66 15.28
C LEU A 96 7.89 -5.37 14.04
N VAL A 97 7.83 -4.73 12.87
CA VAL A 97 8.34 -5.30 11.61
C VAL A 97 9.87 -5.24 11.54
N TYR A 98 10.49 -4.17 12.05
CA TYR A 98 11.94 -3.99 11.92
C TYR A 98 12.73 -4.35 13.20
N THR A 99 12.10 -4.38 14.37
CA THR A 99 12.69 -4.83 15.63
C THR A 99 14.06 -4.17 15.91
N THR A 100 15.13 -4.96 16.01
CA THR A 100 16.50 -4.52 16.30
C THR A 100 17.13 -3.66 15.21
N VAL A 101 16.60 -3.71 13.97
CA VAL A 101 17.12 -2.90 12.84
C VAL A 101 16.30 -1.63 12.58
N THR A 102 15.28 -1.34 13.40
CA THR A 102 14.38 -0.18 13.27
C THR A 102 15.14 1.13 13.04
N ASP A 103 16.14 1.42 13.86
CA ASP A 103 16.90 2.67 13.76
C ASP A 103 17.75 2.75 12.49
N ALA A 104 18.28 1.63 12.02
CA ALA A 104 19.04 1.58 10.78
C ALA A 104 18.14 1.86 9.57
N VAL A 105 16.96 1.24 9.53
CA VAL A 105 15.96 1.47 8.48
C VAL A 105 15.50 2.93 8.50
N ARG A 106 15.20 3.48 9.68
CA ARG A 106 14.78 4.87 9.84
C ARG A 106 15.84 5.85 9.35
N ARG A 107 17.11 5.67 9.77
CA ARG A 107 18.22 6.51 9.28
C ARG A 107 18.35 6.46 7.77
N LYS A 108 18.17 5.28 7.16
CA LYS A 108 18.25 5.14 5.71
C LYS A 108 17.10 5.85 5.00
N CYS A 109 15.86 5.67 5.45
CA CYS A 109 14.73 6.43 4.91
C CYS A 109 14.95 7.94 5.06
N HIS A 110 15.42 8.41 6.21
CA HIS A 110 15.72 9.82 6.46
C HIS A 110 16.85 10.35 5.60
N SER A 111 17.87 9.53 5.30
CA SER A 111 18.97 9.93 4.42
C SER A 111 18.53 10.12 2.97
N ALA A 112 17.49 9.40 2.55
CA ALA A 112 16.89 9.58 1.23
C ALA A 112 15.98 10.82 1.21
N ASP A 113 15.05 10.90 2.16
CA ASP A 113 14.20 12.06 2.41
C ASP A 113 13.59 11.95 3.84
N PRO A 114 13.89 12.89 4.76
CA PRO A 114 13.34 12.89 6.11
C PRO A 114 11.82 12.93 6.17
N VAL A 115 11.16 13.68 5.28
CA VAL A 115 9.70 13.82 5.25
C VAL A 115 9.09 12.50 4.79
N LEU A 116 9.61 11.93 3.71
CA LEU A 116 9.18 10.62 3.22
C LEU A 116 9.37 9.53 4.28
N GLY A 117 10.50 9.53 4.99
CA GLY A 117 10.77 8.55 6.04
C GLY A 117 9.78 8.64 7.19
N GLU A 118 9.35 9.85 7.59
CA GLU A 118 8.28 10.01 8.57
C GLU A 118 6.90 9.63 8.01
N TRP A 119 6.60 9.86 6.73
CA TRP A 119 5.36 9.38 6.12
C TRP A 119 5.28 7.85 6.09
N ILE A 120 6.38 7.17 5.77
CA ILE A 120 6.47 5.71 5.83
C ILE A 120 6.21 5.24 7.26
N ARG A 121 6.90 5.80 8.26
CA ARG A 121 6.76 5.39 9.65
C ARG A 121 5.35 5.67 10.22
N LEU A 122 4.86 6.90 10.04
CA LEU A 122 3.61 7.38 10.64
C LEU A 122 2.39 6.87 9.91
N HIS A 123 2.33 7.08 8.59
CA HIS A 123 1.10 6.84 7.82
C HIS A 123 1.06 5.44 7.25
N LEU A 124 2.14 5.00 6.62
CA LEU A 124 2.16 3.67 6.02
C LEU A 124 2.15 2.60 7.12
N TYR A 125 3.08 2.65 8.08
CA TYR A 125 3.14 1.69 9.18
C TYR A 125 2.17 2.02 10.33
N GLY A 126 2.21 3.24 10.85
CA GLY A 126 1.41 3.63 12.01
C GLY A 126 -0.10 3.72 11.76
N ASP A 127 -0.55 4.04 10.54
CA ASP A 127 -1.99 4.12 10.22
C ASP A 127 -2.48 2.87 9.46
N ILE A 128 -1.96 2.65 8.25
CA ILE A 128 -2.48 1.62 7.35
C ILE A 128 -2.12 0.22 7.86
N TYR A 129 -0.85 0.00 8.21
CA TYR A 129 -0.34 -1.30 8.66
C TYR A 129 -0.81 -1.67 10.07
N SER A 130 -1.17 -0.69 10.89
CA SER A 130 -1.73 -0.90 12.22
C SER A 130 -3.26 -1.01 12.21
N THR A 131 -3.90 -0.95 11.04
CA THR A 131 -5.35 -1.12 10.92
C THR A 131 -5.77 -2.58 11.23
N PRO A 132 -6.88 -2.79 11.95
CA PRO A 132 -7.41 -4.13 12.25
C PRO A 132 -7.91 -4.88 11.01
N GLY A 133 -8.20 -6.16 11.20
CA GLY A 133 -8.74 -7.05 10.16
C GLY A 133 -7.70 -7.98 9.56
N LEU A 134 -6.45 -7.56 9.46
CA LEU A 134 -5.34 -8.46 9.11
C LEU A 134 -4.26 -8.45 10.19
N ASP A 135 -3.87 -9.63 10.63
CA ASP A 135 -2.68 -9.81 11.45
C ASP A 135 -1.40 -9.53 10.64
N LEU A 136 -0.27 -9.41 11.35
CA LEU A 136 1.01 -9.15 10.70
C LEU A 136 1.45 -10.31 9.80
N LYS A 137 1.13 -11.57 10.15
CA LYS A 137 1.42 -12.75 9.34
C LYS A 137 0.85 -12.61 7.92
N ARG A 138 -0.45 -12.33 7.81
CA ARG A 138 -1.15 -12.14 6.53
C ARG A 138 -0.66 -10.91 5.78
N LYS A 139 -0.36 -9.81 6.48
CA LYS A 139 0.25 -8.61 5.85
C LYS A 139 1.58 -8.96 5.18
N GLN A 140 2.45 -9.75 5.81
CA GLN A 140 3.73 -10.16 5.20
C GLN A 140 3.54 -11.08 3.99
N ILE A 141 2.54 -11.98 4.00
CA ILE A 141 2.18 -12.82 2.85
C ILE A 141 1.77 -11.94 1.66
N LEU A 142 0.86 -10.98 1.87
CA LEU A 142 0.37 -10.08 0.81
C LEU A 142 1.48 -9.19 0.24
N MET A 143 2.32 -8.64 1.12
CA MET A 143 3.46 -7.81 0.72
C MET A 143 4.48 -8.60 -0.08
N SER A 144 4.86 -9.79 0.39
CA SER A 144 5.84 -10.64 -0.31
C SER A 144 5.36 -11.01 -1.71
N ALA A 145 4.09 -11.41 -1.84
CA ALA A 145 3.47 -11.71 -3.14
C ALA A 145 3.56 -10.52 -4.12
N ARG A 146 3.20 -9.32 -3.67
CA ARG A 146 3.20 -8.13 -4.54
C ARG A 146 4.61 -7.60 -4.84
N LEU A 147 5.50 -7.57 -3.84
CA LEU A 147 6.88 -7.09 -4.02
C LEU A 147 7.67 -8.00 -4.97
N ALA A 148 7.43 -9.30 -4.92
CA ALA A 148 7.97 -10.25 -5.87
C ALA A 148 7.53 -9.95 -7.31
N GLN A 149 6.22 -9.73 -7.53
CA GLN A 149 5.68 -9.36 -8.84
C GLN A 149 6.19 -7.98 -9.32
N ALA A 150 6.50 -7.08 -8.40
CA ALA A 150 7.04 -5.75 -8.69
C ALA A 150 8.57 -5.72 -8.86
N SER A 151 9.26 -6.86 -8.75
CA SER A 151 10.73 -6.97 -8.80
C SER A 151 11.46 -6.08 -7.79
N MET A 152 10.86 -5.89 -6.61
CA MET A 152 11.42 -5.06 -5.51
C MET A 152 12.18 -5.93 -4.51
N GLY A 153 13.35 -6.43 -4.94
CA GLY A 153 14.04 -7.52 -4.27
C GLY A 153 14.48 -7.22 -2.82
N GLU A 154 14.94 -6.01 -2.55
CA GLU A 154 15.38 -5.62 -1.20
C GLU A 154 14.22 -5.57 -0.21
N GLN A 155 13.08 -5.01 -0.63
CA GLN A 155 11.86 -4.98 0.18
C GLN A 155 11.28 -6.39 0.32
N LEU A 156 11.29 -7.21 -0.73
CA LEU A 156 10.86 -8.60 -0.68
C LEU A 156 11.66 -9.37 0.39
N PHE A 157 12.99 -9.22 0.41
CA PHE A 157 13.84 -9.87 1.39
C PHE A 157 13.42 -9.54 2.83
N GLY A 158 13.23 -8.24 3.13
CA GLY A 158 12.84 -7.77 4.45
C GLY A 158 11.45 -8.25 4.89
N HIS A 159 10.46 -8.18 3.99
CA HIS A 159 9.08 -8.62 4.28
C HIS A 159 8.97 -10.14 4.40
N ALA A 160 9.69 -10.91 3.58
CA ALA A 160 9.76 -12.37 3.71
C ALA A 160 10.42 -12.77 5.04
N PHE A 161 11.51 -12.10 5.42
CA PHE A 161 12.19 -12.33 6.70
C PHE A 161 11.29 -12.00 7.90
N ALA A 162 10.59 -10.87 7.87
CA ALA A 162 9.60 -10.54 8.90
C ALA A 162 8.46 -11.56 8.95
N GLY A 163 7.99 -12.04 7.79
CA GLY A 163 6.97 -13.08 7.70
C GLY A 163 7.39 -14.37 8.40
N LEU A 164 8.62 -14.83 8.18
CA LEU A 164 9.18 -16.01 8.84
C LEU A 164 9.20 -15.86 10.37
N ARG A 165 9.62 -14.69 10.88
CA ARG A 165 9.55 -14.39 12.32
C ARG A 165 8.12 -14.45 12.87
N PHE A 166 7.14 -14.04 12.08
CA PHE A 166 5.72 -14.08 12.45
C PHE A 166 5.04 -15.45 12.18
N GLY A 167 5.81 -16.49 11.87
CA GLY A 167 5.30 -17.84 11.67
C GLY A 167 4.68 -18.11 10.30
N VAL A 168 5.01 -17.30 9.28
CA VAL A 168 4.86 -17.72 7.88
C VAL A 168 5.94 -18.75 7.57
N THR A 169 5.61 -19.82 6.87
CA THR A 169 6.59 -20.79 6.37
C THR A 169 7.14 -20.38 5.01
N LEU A 170 8.32 -20.87 4.65
CA LEU A 170 8.86 -20.66 3.29
C LEU A 170 7.88 -21.14 2.22
N GLY A 171 7.26 -22.30 2.41
CA GLY A 171 6.26 -22.83 1.48
C GLY A 171 5.02 -21.94 1.33
N GLU A 172 4.54 -21.30 2.39
CA GLU A 172 3.45 -20.32 2.30
C GLU A 172 3.87 -19.07 1.49
N LEU A 173 5.12 -18.60 1.64
CA LEU A 173 5.66 -17.47 0.87
C LEU A 173 5.81 -17.81 -0.62
N GLU A 174 6.37 -18.98 -0.92
CA GLU A 174 6.54 -19.47 -2.29
C GLU A 174 5.19 -19.60 -2.98
N GLU A 175 4.17 -20.17 -2.31
CA GLU A 175 2.83 -20.28 -2.88
C GLU A 175 2.15 -18.92 -3.10
N ALA A 176 2.39 -17.95 -2.22
CA ALA A 176 1.86 -16.60 -2.39
C ALA A 176 2.49 -15.90 -3.62
N VAL A 177 3.80 -16.06 -3.81
CA VAL A 177 4.53 -15.57 -4.99
C VAL A 177 4.03 -16.28 -6.26
N GLU A 178 3.86 -17.60 -6.23
CA GLU A 178 3.32 -18.38 -7.35
C GLU A 178 1.93 -17.89 -7.79
N ILE A 179 1.02 -17.61 -6.84
CA ILE A 179 -0.29 -17.01 -7.13
C ILE A 179 -0.10 -15.65 -7.81
N ALA A 180 0.80 -14.80 -7.29
CA ALA A 180 1.02 -13.46 -7.83
C ALA A 180 1.53 -13.48 -9.28
N PHE A 181 2.44 -14.40 -9.60
CA PHE A 181 3.00 -14.56 -10.93
C PHE A 181 2.00 -15.16 -11.92
N LYS A 182 1.14 -16.10 -11.48
CA LYS A 182 0.05 -16.65 -12.32
C LYS A 182 -0.97 -15.58 -12.72
N ILE A 183 -1.31 -14.67 -11.80
CA ILE A 183 -2.23 -13.55 -12.05
C ILE A 183 -1.58 -12.42 -12.86
N SER A 184 -0.24 -12.35 -12.90
CA SER A 184 0.49 -11.25 -13.56
C SER A 184 0.05 -11.03 -15.01
N PRO A 185 -0.21 -9.77 -15.43
CA PRO A 185 -0.49 -9.45 -16.82
C PRO A 185 0.76 -9.55 -17.71
N VAL A 186 1.95 -9.48 -17.12
CA VAL A 186 3.24 -9.67 -17.81
C VAL A 186 3.44 -11.17 -18.04
N LYS A 187 3.96 -11.57 -19.21
CA LYS A 187 4.20 -12.98 -19.60
C LYS A 187 5.56 -13.15 -20.27
N GLY A 188 5.99 -14.41 -20.43
CA GLY A 188 7.21 -14.80 -21.13
C GLY A 188 8.49 -14.69 -20.29
N ALA A 189 9.65 -14.68 -20.94
CA ALA A 189 10.96 -14.80 -20.29
C ALA A 189 11.25 -13.74 -19.20
N VAL A 190 10.70 -12.53 -19.34
CA VAL A 190 10.83 -11.46 -18.33
C VAL A 190 10.14 -11.88 -17.02
N LEU A 191 8.94 -12.46 -17.12
CA LEU A 191 8.19 -12.96 -15.97
C LEU A 191 8.93 -14.13 -15.32
N GLU A 192 9.44 -15.07 -16.13
CA GLU A 192 10.17 -16.24 -15.64
C GLU A 192 11.45 -15.85 -14.88
N LYS A 193 12.20 -14.86 -15.39
CA LYS A 193 13.39 -14.34 -14.71
C LYS A 193 13.03 -13.66 -13.39
N ALA A 194 11.99 -12.82 -13.38
CA ALA A 194 11.53 -12.16 -12.16
C ALA A 194 11.04 -13.17 -11.11
N HIS A 195 10.40 -14.26 -11.55
CA HIS A 195 9.95 -15.33 -10.68
C HIS A 195 11.13 -16.06 -10.03
N ALA A 196 12.11 -16.46 -10.85
CA ALA A 196 13.30 -17.14 -10.36
C ALA A 196 14.08 -16.29 -9.35
N GLU A 197 14.22 -14.98 -9.60
CA GLU A 197 14.89 -14.09 -8.65
C GLU A 197 14.09 -13.94 -7.35
N ALA A 198 12.76 -13.84 -7.43
CA ALA A 198 11.91 -13.79 -6.23
C ALA A 198 12.07 -15.04 -5.36
N VAL A 199 12.04 -16.24 -5.95
CA VAL A 199 12.23 -17.51 -5.22
C VAL A 199 13.61 -17.57 -4.56
N LYS A 200 14.65 -17.13 -5.25
CA LYS A 200 16.01 -17.03 -4.68
C LYS A 200 16.04 -16.12 -3.46
N ILE A 201 15.39 -14.95 -3.54
CA ILE A 201 15.32 -14.00 -2.42
C ILE A 201 14.58 -14.60 -1.22
N LEU A 202 13.48 -15.32 -1.44
CA LEU A 202 12.78 -16.04 -0.37
C LEU A 202 13.69 -17.06 0.33
N GLY A 203 14.47 -17.83 -0.46
CA GLY A 203 15.46 -18.76 0.08
C GLY A 203 16.56 -18.08 0.91
N MET A 204 17.02 -16.90 0.48
CA MET A 204 17.99 -16.10 1.25
C MET A 204 17.39 -15.61 2.57
N SER A 205 16.14 -15.13 2.57
CA SER A 205 15.44 -14.73 3.80
C SER A 205 15.27 -15.91 4.76
N ALA A 206 14.91 -17.08 4.24
CA ALA A 206 14.78 -18.32 5.03
C ALA A 206 16.13 -18.75 5.64
N ALA A 207 17.21 -18.71 4.87
CA ALA A 207 18.54 -19.04 5.38
C ALA A 207 19.01 -18.07 6.48
N LYS A 208 18.73 -16.77 6.33
CA LYS A 208 19.02 -15.78 7.39
C LYS A 208 18.18 -16.05 8.64
N PHE A 209 16.89 -16.35 8.48
CA PHE A 209 16.00 -16.65 9.60
C PHE A 209 16.46 -17.89 10.36
N GLU A 210 16.82 -18.96 9.64
CA GLU A 210 17.38 -20.18 10.25
C GLU A 210 18.66 -19.88 11.05
N LYS A 211 19.55 -19.06 10.48
CA LYS A 211 20.80 -18.66 11.14
C LYS A 211 20.58 -17.85 12.42
N GLU A 212 19.63 -16.92 12.41
CA GLU A 212 19.44 -15.97 13.52
C GLU A 212 18.46 -16.46 14.59
N PHE A 213 17.46 -17.26 14.19
CA PHE A 213 16.36 -17.68 15.06
C PHE A 213 16.27 -19.21 15.20
N HIS A 214 17.17 -19.98 14.59
CA HIS A 214 17.17 -21.46 14.62
C HIS A 214 15.84 -22.07 14.17
N GLY A 215 15.17 -21.41 13.23
CA GLY A 215 13.88 -21.82 12.70
C GLY A 215 12.70 -21.61 13.65
N VAL A 216 12.91 -20.98 14.81
CA VAL A 216 11.87 -20.75 15.82
C VAL A 216 11.21 -19.39 15.59
N PRO A 217 9.92 -19.33 15.21
CA PRO A 217 9.22 -18.07 15.05
C PRO A 217 9.01 -17.39 16.40
N GLU A 218 8.95 -16.06 16.37
CA GLU A 218 8.56 -15.26 17.52
C GLU A 218 7.05 -15.35 17.74
N PRO A 219 6.56 -15.15 18.97
CA PRO A 219 5.13 -14.96 19.20
C PRO A 219 4.60 -13.83 18.30
N LEU A 220 3.52 -14.09 17.57
CA LEU A 220 2.93 -13.12 16.66
C LEU A 220 2.54 -11.86 17.45
N PRO A 221 3.17 -10.70 17.18
CA PRO A 221 2.83 -9.50 17.91
C PRO A 221 1.50 -8.95 17.41
N GLU A 222 0.68 -8.47 18.34
CA GLU A 222 -0.49 -7.67 18.03
C GLU A 222 -0.06 -6.20 17.94
N PRO A 223 -0.23 -5.54 16.78
CA PRO A 223 0.03 -4.11 16.69
C PRO A 223 -0.84 -3.37 17.69
N THR A 224 -0.25 -2.44 18.43
CA THR A 224 -1.02 -1.52 19.25
C THR A 224 -1.93 -0.73 18.32
N ILE A 225 -3.24 -0.96 18.43
CA ILE A 225 -4.26 -0.16 17.75
C ILE A 225 -4.52 1.05 18.64
N PRO A 226 -4.09 2.27 18.24
CA PRO A 226 -4.32 3.46 19.04
C PRO A 226 -5.82 3.73 19.20
N ASP A 227 -6.21 4.38 20.30
CA ASP A 227 -7.59 4.55 20.73
C ASP A 227 -8.54 4.97 19.59
N MET A 228 -9.52 4.11 19.29
CA MET A 228 -10.53 4.31 18.25
C MET A 228 -11.55 5.41 18.63
N SER A 229 -11.49 5.96 19.85
CA SER A 229 -12.37 7.06 20.28
C SER A 229 -11.93 8.44 19.76
N CYS A 230 -10.66 8.60 19.32
CA CYS A 230 -10.18 9.85 18.72
C CYS A 230 -10.65 10.04 17.25
N LEU A 231 -11.57 9.20 16.77
CA LEU A 231 -12.05 9.17 15.40
C LEU A 231 -13.21 10.13 15.19
N ARG A 232 -13.05 11.08 14.26
CA ARG A 232 -14.13 11.87 13.67
C ARG A 232 -13.98 11.77 12.15
N ILE A 233 -14.81 10.93 11.51
CA ILE A 233 -15.03 11.08 10.07
C ILE A 233 -15.70 12.44 9.93
N PRO A 234 -15.10 13.41 9.22
CA PRO A 234 -15.77 14.68 8.96
C PRO A 234 -17.12 14.36 8.32
N GLU A 235 -18.20 14.97 8.83
CA GLU A 235 -19.49 14.84 8.17
C GLU A 235 -19.33 15.25 6.71
N LEU A 236 -19.94 14.48 5.80
CA LEU A 236 -19.98 14.86 4.41
C LEU A 236 -20.62 16.25 4.33
N TYR A 237 -20.06 17.13 3.49
CA TYR A 237 -20.67 18.42 3.26
C TYR A 237 -22.08 18.19 2.71
N LEU A 238 -23.10 18.53 3.51
CA LEU A 238 -24.50 18.41 3.09
C LEU A 238 -24.74 19.46 2.00
N VAL A 239 -24.83 19.01 0.75
CA VAL A 239 -25.30 19.88 -0.34
C VAL A 239 -26.83 19.93 -0.25
N GLY A 240 -27.37 21.06 0.23
CA GLY A 240 -28.78 21.43 0.04
C GLY A 240 -29.74 21.15 1.21
N GLN A 241 -29.46 21.69 2.40
CA GLN A 241 -30.57 22.16 3.23
C GLN A 241 -30.79 23.63 2.87
N GLU A 242 -31.87 23.91 2.13
CA GLU A 242 -32.37 25.27 2.02
C GLU A 242 -32.74 25.75 3.42
N ASP A 243 -31.98 26.70 3.95
CA ASP A 243 -32.29 27.42 5.19
C ASP A 243 -33.59 28.21 5.00
N ASN A 244 -34.71 27.53 5.19
CA ASN A 244 -36.02 28.14 5.20
C ASN A 244 -36.38 28.57 6.63
N THR A 245 -35.61 29.53 7.15
CA THR A 245 -36.00 30.32 8.33
C THR A 245 -36.07 31.78 7.93
N THR A 246 -37.24 32.15 7.42
CA THR A 246 -37.72 33.53 7.43
C THR A 246 -38.18 33.85 8.85
N GLN A 247 -37.65 34.90 9.48
CA GLN A 247 -38.47 35.95 10.11
C GLN A 247 -37.62 37.10 10.66
N GLN A 248 -37.78 38.25 10.00
CA GLN A 248 -37.99 39.59 10.56
C GLN A 248 -37.46 39.90 11.97
N SER A 249 -36.53 40.85 12.04
CA SER A 249 -36.71 42.04 12.89
C SER A 249 -35.91 43.23 12.34
N LYS A 250 -36.62 44.34 12.14
CA LYS A 250 -36.10 45.68 11.83
C LYS A 250 -35.18 46.20 12.95
N GLY A 251 -34.20 47.02 12.57
CA GLY A 251 -33.48 47.92 13.49
C GLY A 251 -32.40 48.70 12.75
N GLU A 252 -32.59 50.00 12.62
CA GLU A 252 -31.71 50.99 11.99
C GLU A 252 -30.40 51.19 12.79
N GLU A 253 -29.24 51.38 12.13
CA GLU A 253 -28.44 52.63 12.20
C GLU A 253 -27.10 52.58 11.43
N LYS A 254 -27.01 53.51 10.46
CA LYS A 254 -25.90 54.35 9.96
C LYS A 254 -24.41 53.91 9.97
N ASN A 255 -23.85 54.04 8.75
CA ASN A 255 -22.54 54.57 8.34
C ASN A 255 -21.25 54.07 8.99
N SER A 256 -20.41 53.41 8.18
CA SER A 256 -19.10 53.94 7.80
C SER A 256 -18.51 53.10 6.67
N THR A 257 -17.89 53.79 5.73
CA THR A 257 -17.18 53.33 4.53
C THR A 257 -16.06 52.33 4.83
N ASP A 258 -15.97 51.27 4.03
CA ASP A 258 -14.70 50.95 3.35
C ASP A 258 -14.93 49.97 2.18
N GLU A 259 -14.37 50.34 1.04
CA GLU A 259 -14.47 49.65 -0.24
C GLU A 259 -13.48 48.49 -0.33
N ALA A 260 -13.94 47.29 -0.73
CA ALA A 260 -13.16 46.38 -1.57
C ALA A 260 -14.06 45.30 -2.22
N ARG A 261 -14.42 45.60 -3.47
CA ARG A 261 -14.87 44.74 -4.59
C ARG A 261 -14.91 43.22 -4.37
N VAL A 262 -16.14 42.69 -4.51
CA VAL A 262 -16.44 41.34 -5.00
C VAL A 262 -16.34 41.34 -6.53
N ILE A 263 -15.69 40.33 -7.13
CA ILE A 263 -15.94 39.91 -8.51
C ILE A 263 -16.53 38.48 -8.45
N PRO A 264 -17.69 38.22 -9.08
CA PRO A 264 -18.39 36.94 -8.99
C PRO A 264 -17.82 35.90 -9.98
N ILE A 265 -17.72 34.64 -9.56
CA ILE A 265 -17.55 33.51 -10.48
C ILE A 265 -18.94 33.16 -11.00
N ALA A 266 -19.22 33.60 -12.23
CA ALA A 266 -20.41 33.20 -12.96
C ALA A 266 -20.29 31.73 -13.39
N ALA A 267 -21.30 30.94 -13.03
CA ALA A 267 -21.60 29.66 -13.65
C ALA A 267 -22.08 29.90 -15.09
N ALA A 268 -21.51 29.16 -16.04
CA ALA A 268 -22.08 29.03 -17.38
C ALA A 268 -22.07 27.56 -17.77
N ALA A 269 -23.24 26.93 -17.65
CA ALA A 269 -23.60 25.76 -18.42
C ALA A 269 -24.34 26.25 -19.68
N ALA A 270 -23.81 25.95 -20.86
CA ALA A 270 -24.56 25.93 -22.10
C ALA A 270 -23.81 25.04 -23.11
N GLY A 271 -24.53 24.08 -23.67
CA GLY A 271 -23.99 23.09 -24.60
C GLY A 271 -23.56 23.65 -25.95
N GLY A 272 -22.71 22.88 -26.61
CA GLY A 272 -22.31 23.08 -28.00
C GLY A 272 -21.41 21.93 -28.42
N GLU A 273 -21.94 21.04 -29.24
CA GLU A 273 -21.16 20.02 -29.95
C GLU A 273 -20.07 20.70 -30.79
N ALA A 274 -18.81 20.31 -30.59
CA ALA A 274 -17.73 20.65 -31.51
C ALA A 274 -16.77 19.47 -31.66
N LYS A 275 -16.57 19.09 -32.93
CA LYS A 275 -15.71 18.03 -33.45
C LYS A 275 -14.30 18.10 -32.84
N ILE A 276 -13.79 16.96 -32.39
CA ILE A 276 -12.37 16.80 -32.08
C ILE A 276 -11.63 16.64 -33.41
N GLU A 277 -11.00 17.72 -33.85
CA GLU A 277 -10.04 17.74 -34.94
C GLU A 277 -8.64 17.46 -34.38
N ASN A 278 -7.90 16.65 -35.13
CA ASN A 278 -6.65 15.99 -34.78
C ASN A 278 -5.50 17.02 -34.65
N GLN A 279 -5.03 17.34 -33.44
CA GLN A 279 -3.82 18.16 -33.25
C GLN A 279 -2.61 17.31 -32.87
N LYS A 280 -1.61 17.40 -33.74
CA LYS A 280 -0.30 16.77 -33.69
C LYS A 280 0.46 17.12 -32.41
N ALA A 281 1.23 16.14 -31.92
CA ALA A 281 2.18 16.26 -30.84
C ALA A 281 3.12 17.47 -31.02
N ALA A 282 3.16 18.35 -30.01
CA ALA A 282 4.21 19.34 -29.87
C ALA A 282 5.45 18.67 -29.24
N ALA A 283 6.60 18.85 -29.88
CA ALA A 283 7.90 18.36 -29.44
C ALA A 283 8.33 18.99 -28.10
N PRO A 284 9.16 18.32 -27.28
CA PRO A 284 9.63 18.87 -26.02
C PRO A 284 10.60 20.05 -26.24
N VAL A 285 10.36 21.11 -25.48
CA VAL A 285 11.24 22.28 -25.36
C VAL A 285 12.46 21.88 -24.54
N PHE A 286 13.64 21.96 -25.14
CA PHE A 286 14.93 21.78 -24.46
C PHE A 286 15.29 23.06 -23.69
N PHE A 287 15.63 22.92 -22.41
CA PHE A 287 16.35 23.94 -21.65
C PHE A 287 17.84 23.61 -21.72
N GLU A 288 18.62 24.43 -22.41
CA GLU A 288 20.09 24.40 -22.38
C GLU A 288 20.56 24.99 -21.05
N ASN A 289 21.41 24.25 -20.33
CA ASN A 289 22.23 24.80 -19.26
C ASN A 289 23.67 24.98 -19.76
N GLU A 290 24.28 26.12 -19.39
CA GLU A 290 25.64 26.49 -19.73
C GLU A 290 26.65 25.54 -19.09
N GLN A 291 26.99 24.45 -19.78
CA GLN A 291 28.27 23.74 -19.70
C GLN A 291 28.31 22.70 -20.83
N GLY A 292 28.85 23.11 -21.98
CA GLY A 292 29.04 22.25 -23.13
C GLY A 292 29.94 21.06 -22.82
N LYS A 293 29.33 19.87 -22.68
CA LYS A 293 29.97 18.57 -22.92
C LYS A 293 28.92 17.53 -23.31
N GLN A 294 28.88 17.19 -24.59
CA GLN A 294 28.19 16.00 -25.08
C GLN A 294 28.89 14.75 -24.54
N ARG A 295 28.15 13.85 -23.91
CA ARG A 295 28.56 12.46 -23.66
C ARG A 295 27.51 11.54 -24.26
N ASN A 296 27.98 10.62 -25.10
CA ASN A 296 27.16 9.65 -25.81
C ASN A 296 26.58 8.63 -24.81
N GLY A 297 25.26 8.42 -24.92
CA GLY A 297 24.52 7.46 -24.11
C GLY A 297 24.61 6.05 -24.69
N ALA A 298 25.41 5.22 -24.04
CA ALA A 298 25.37 3.77 -23.96
C ALA A 298 26.71 3.37 -23.30
N ASP A 299 26.66 2.70 -22.15
CA ASP A 299 27.76 1.94 -21.51
C ASP A 299 28.12 2.29 -20.05
N ASP A 300 27.44 3.22 -19.37
CA ASP A 300 27.64 3.44 -17.91
C ASP A 300 26.31 3.44 -17.14
N ILE A 301 25.73 2.26 -16.92
CA ILE A 301 24.83 2.03 -15.78
C ILE A 301 25.22 0.67 -15.21
N ASP A 302 26.26 0.65 -14.38
CA ASP A 302 26.51 -0.45 -13.47
C ASP A 302 26.90 0.08 -12.08
N ASP A 303 26.33 -0.59 -11.08
CA ASP A 303 26.71 -0.63 -9.67
C ASP A 303 26.74 0.66 -8.84
N GLY A 304 25.57 1.01 -8.27
CA GLY A 304 25.51 2.12 -7.33
C GLY A 304 24.30 2.21 -6.40
N ILE A 305 23.60 1.13 -6.09
CA ILE A 305 22.83 0.94 -4.84
C ILE A 305 22.70 -0.58 -4.66
N SER A 306 23.59 -1.18 -3.88
CA SER A 306 23.46 -2.56 -3.39
C SER A 306 23.33 -2.49 -1.87
N PHE A 307 22.19 -2.87 -1.30
CA PHE A 307 22.11 -3.20 0.12
C PHE A 307 22.88 -4.52 0.36
N ALA A 308 24.16 -4.41 0.72
CA ALA A 308 24.86 -5.53 1.34
C ALA A 308 24.31 -5.73 2.76
N TRP A 309 23.31 -6.61 2.92
CA TRP A 309 22.87 -7.10 4.22
C TRP A 309 24.01 -7.78 5.02
N GLU A 310 25.14 -8.07 4.38
CA GLU A 310 26.37 -8.58 5.01
C GLU A 310 27.07 -7.53 5.90
N GLU A 311 26.86 -6.22 5.70
CA GLU A 311 27.48 -5.18 6.54
C GLU A 311 26.74 -4.92 7.87
N LEU A 312 25.57 -5.53 8.07
CA LEU A 312 24.85 -5.51 9.36
C LEU A 312 25.27 -6.69 10.26
N ASP A 313 26.56 -7.04 10.25
CA ASP A 313 27.11 -8.03 11.19
C ASP A 313 27.19 -7.43 12.61
N SER A 314 26.51 -8.10 13.52
CA SER A 314 26.32 -7.88 14.96
C SER A 314 27.59 -7.70 15.84
N ARG A 315 28.75 -7.36 15.28
CA ARG A 315 30.04 -7.41 15.99
C ARG A 315 30.62 -6.09 16.53
N ASN A 316 29.89 -4.97 16.50
CA ASN A 316 30.45 -3.69 17.00
C ASN A 316 29.62 -2.88 18.01
N CYS A 317 28.57 -3.43 18.62
CA CYS A 317 27.83 -2.76 19.70
C CYS A 317 28.10 -3.38 21.08
N PHE A 318 29.38 -3.53 21.44
CA PHE A 318 29.81 -3.68 22.84
C PHE A 318 31.20 -3.07 23.02
N LYS A 319 31.27 -1.75 23.17
CA LYS A 319 32.29 -1.10 23.99
C LYS A 319 31.64 0.04 24.77
N ALA A 320 31.29 -0.28 26.01
CA ALA A 320 30.98 0.70 27.04
C ALA A 320 32.16 1.66 27.24
N LYS A 321 31.86 2.95 27.30
CA LYS A 321 32.35 3.90 28.29
C LYS A 321 31.37 5.05 28.39
#